data_AF-A0A6C0IQH1-F1
#
_entry.id   AF-A0A6C0IQH1-F1
#
_cell.length_a   1.000
_cell.length_b   1.000
_cell.length_c   1.000
_cell.angle_alpha   90.00
_cell.angle_beta   90.00
_cell.angle_gamma   90.00
#
_symmetry.space_group_name_H-M   'P 1'
#
loop_
_entity.id
_entity.type
_entity.pdbx_description
1 polymer ?
#
loop_
_entity_poly.entity_id
_entity_poly.type
_entity_poly.pdbx_seq_one_letter_code
_entity_poly.pdbx_strand_id
1 'polypeptide(L)'
;MTTMHYHSAIYKINSSKLLATRICFEEYNCDILPTELSIRELATLLSKMQKTCFKDANLGNSNTKRLVELFTAQHDKTVIVSISLGFLSHTTNYMDFVDAGAATVQKSTLDMLPYQQPWINEVCRAKMRELSGKSPVSIVMNMIEKYVVTYLMKTSKKVDGLYLYVEKNPDHGSPGFLMNYYKRYGFSIMNIQDNEYYYMQKSLK
;
A
#
# COMPACT_ATOMS: atom_id res chain seq x y z
N MET A 1 1.30 3.65 29.64
CA MET A 1 0.97 3.42 28.22
C MET A 1 2.24 3.56 27.43
N THR A 2 2.60 2.56 26.62
CA THR A 2 3.76 2.66 25.71
C THR A 2 3.37 3.59 24.57
N THR A 3 4.00 4.76 24.51
CA THR A 3 3.81 5.70 23.40
C THR A 3 4.47 5.14 22.16
N MET A 4 3.73 5.06 21.07
CA MET A 4 4.22 4.60 19.77
C MET A 4 4.41 5.79 18.85
N HIS A 5 5.49 5.77 18.09
CA HIS A 5 5.79 6.79 17.09
C HIS A 5 5.76 6.14 15.71
N TYR A 6 5.00 6.74 14.78
CA TYR A 6 4.92 6.26 13.41
C TYR A 6 5.92 7.00 12.53
N HIS A 7 6.69 6.24 11.77
CA HIS A 7 7.48 6.75 10.66
C HIS A 7 6.87 6.28 9.35
N SER A 8 6.60 7.21 8.44
CA SER A 8 5.76 7.00 7.27
C SER A 8 6.40 7.60 6.03
N ALA A 9 6.36 6.87 4.93
CA ALA A 9 6.90 7.33 3.65
C ALA A 9 6.26 6.61 2.47
N ILE A 10 6.37 7.23 1.30
CA ILE A 10 6.16 6.57 0.02
C ILE A 10 7.50 6.07 -0.51
N TYR A 11 7.59 4.81 -0.93
CA TYR A 11 8.70 4.30 -1.70
C TYR A 11 8.32 4.26 -3.18
N LYS A 12 8.94 5.12 -3.98
CA LYS A 12 8.76 5.14 -5.43
C LYS A 12 9.61 4.06 -6.07
N ILE A 13 8.96 3.16 -6.82
CA ILE A 13 9.60 2.02 -7.47
C ILE A 13 10.30 2.47 -8.75
N ASN A 14 11.55 2.06 -8.92
CA ASN A 14 12.28 2.11 -10.17
C ASN A 14 12.68 0.68 -10.57
N SER A 15 11.83 0.02 -11.33
CA SER A 15 12.04 -1.37 -11.74
C SER A 15 13.27 -1.55 -12.63
N SER A 16 13.62 -0.55 -13.45
CA SER A 16 14.84 -0.59 -14.27
C SER A 16 16.13 -0.58 -13.44
N LYS A 17 16.12 0.09 -12.28
CA LYS A 17 17.27 0.14 -11.36
C LYS A 17 17.19 -0.89 -10.23
N LEU A 18 16.11 -1.67 -10.15
CA LEU A 18 15.83 -2.59 -9.05
C LEU A 18 15.96 -1.93 -7.67
N LEU A 19 15.48 -0.69 -7.56
CA LEU A 19 15.55 0.12 -6.35
C LEU A 19 14.22 0.86 -6.12
N ALA A 20 13.94 1.14 -4.85
CA ALA A 20 12.86 1.99 -4.40
C ALA A 20 13.42 3.17 -3.61
N THR A 21 13.01 4.38 -3.96
CA THR A 21 13.50 5.62 -3.33
C THR A 21 12.41 6.22 -2.44
N ARG A 22 12.79 6.57 -1.21
CA ARG A 22 11.91 7.17 -0.21
C ARG A 22 11.52 8.59 -0.60
N ILE A 23 10.23 8.89 -0.50
CA ILE A 23 9.62 10.21 -0.55
C ILE A 23 8.94 10.44 0.79
N CYS A 24 9.39 11.49 1.47
CA CYS A 24 8.90 11.89 2.78
C CYS A 24 8.12 13.19 2.63
N PHE A 25 6.85 13.19 3.03
CA PHE A 25 6.08 14.43 3.10
C PHE A 25 6.34 15.12 4.44
N GLU A 26 6.39 16.44 4.44
CA GLU A 26 6.73 17.28 5.60
C GLU A 26 5.87 17.00 6.85
N GLU A 27 4.63 16.55 6.67
CA GLU A 27 3.68 16.24 7.75
C GLU A 27 3.96 14.90 8.45
N TYR A 28 4.89 14.09 7.93
CA TYR A 28 5.22 12.78 8.48
C TYR A 28 6.70 12.68 8.84
N ASN A 29 6.97 12.07 9.99
CA ASN A 29 8.33 11.65 10.31
C ASN A 29 8.68 10.43 9.44
N CYS A 30 9.89 10.39 8.89
CA CYS A 30 10.40 9.24 8.14
C CYS A 30 11.84 8.85 8.54
N ASP A 31 12.39 9.45 9.59
CA ASP A 31 13.83 9.45 9.90
C ASP A 31 14.45 8.05 10.00
N ILE A 32 13.73 7.10 10.61
CA ILE A 32 14.19 5.71 10.76
C ILE A 32 14.14 4.92 9.44
N LEU A 33 13.34 5.34 8.46
CA LEU A 33 13.12 4.61 7.21
C LEU A 33 14.30 4.86 6.26
N PRO A 34 14.88 3.83 5.61
CA PRO A 34 15.98 4.03 4.67
C PRO A 34 15.63 4.98 3.50
N THR A 35 16.58 5.80 3.06
CA THR A 35 16.39 6.68 1.90
C THR A 35 16.19 5.89 0.61
N GLU A 36 16.82 4.72 0.52
CA GLU A 36 16.71 3.79 -0.58
C GLU A 36 16.60 2.37 -0.04
N LEU A 37 15.86 1.53 -0.76
CA LEU A 37 15.77 0.09 -0.54
C LEU A 37 15.93 -0.61 -1.87
N SER A 38 16.65 -1.71 -1.93
CA SER A 38 16.52 -2.63 -3.05
C SER A 38 15.08 -3.16 -3.11
N ILE A 39 14.63 -3.55 -4.30
CA ILE A 39 13.31 -4.19 -4.47
C ILE A 39 13.15 -5.41 -3.55
N ARG A 40 14.23 -6.16 -3.32
CA ARG A 40 14.22 -7.33 -2.45
C ARG A 40 14.05 -6.97 -0.98
N GLU A 41 14.67 -5.90 -0.50
CA GLU A 41 14.49 -5.43 0.88
C GLU A 41 13.08 -4.92 1.10
N LEU A 42 12.53 -4.14 0.15
CA LEU A 42 11.15 -3.68 0.22
C LEU A 42 10.16 -4.85 0.19
N ALA A 43 10.38 -5.85 -0.68
CA ALA A 43 9.56 -7.07 -0.72
C ALA A 43 9.66 -7.88 0.58
N THR A 44 10.85 -7.92 1.20
CA THR A 44 11.05 -8.58 2.50
C THR A 44 10.29 -7.87 3.62
N LEU A 45 10.32 -6.53 3.65
CA LEU A 45 9.53 -5.73 4.58
C LEU A 45 8.03 -5.99 4.42
N LEU A 46 7.51 -5.92 3.19
CA LEU A 46 6.08 -6.16 2.94
C LEU A 46 5.69 -7.60 3.24
N SER A 47 6.52 -8.58 2.91
CA SER A 47 6.25 -9.98 3.22
C SER A 47 6.18 -10.21 4.73
N LYS A 48 7.06 -9.56 5.52
CA LYS A 48 6.99 -9.59 6.99
C LYS A 48 5.66 -9.03 7.49
N MET A 49 5.13 -7.97 6.88
CA MET A 49 3.83 -7.41 7.23
C MET A 49 2.68 -8.34 6.83
N GLN A 50 2.71 -8.86 5.61
CA GLN A 50 1.66 -9.71 5.05
C GLN A 50 1.52 -11.05 5.78
N LYS A 51 2.58 -11.53 6.42
CA LYS A 51 2.50 -12.68 7.34
C LYS A 51 1.45 -12.50 8.43
N THR A 52 1.26 -11.27 8.92
CA THR A 52 0.23 -10.95 9.90
C THR A 52 -1.11 -10.62 9.24
N CYS A 53 -1.10 -9.86 8.13
CA CYS A 53 -2.32 -9.38 7.48
C CYS A 53 -3.12 -10.49 6.79
N PHE A 54 -2.42 -11.33 6.03
CA PHE A 54 -3.01 -12.34 5.16
C PHE A 54 -2.82 -13.76 5.70
N LYS A 55 -2.23 -13.89 6.90
CA LYS A 55 -1.84 -15.18 7.50
C LYS A 55 -0.94 -16.02 6.60
N ASP A 56 -0.19 -15.36 5.72
CA ASP A 56 0.74 -16.00 4.79
C ASP A 56 2.05 -16.32 5.52
N ALA A 57 2.26 -17.61 5.82
CA ALA A 57 3.47 -18.05 6.52
C ALA A 57 4.77 -17.80 5.72
N ASN A 58 4.69 -17.42 4.44
CA ASN A 58 5.81 -17.20 3.52
C ASN A 58 6.73 -18.43 3.43
N LEU A 59 6.13 -19.63 3.36
CA LEU A 59 6.87 -20.89 3.30
C LEU A 59 7.77 -20.89 2.05
N GLY A 60 9.07 -21.13 2.25
CA GLY A 60 10.04 -21.12 1.16
C GLY A 60 10.27 -19.75 0.48
N ASN A 61 9.94 -18.65 1.16
CA ASN A 61 10.01 -17.27 0.64
C ASN A 61 9.10 -17.01 -0.58
N SER A 62 8.01 -17.77 -0.74
CA SER A 62 7.08 -17.66 -1.87
C SER A 62 6.49 -16.25 -2.02
N ASN A 63 6.00 -15.66 -0.93
CA ASN A 63 5.40 -14.34 -0.95
C ASN A 63 6.44 -13.25 -1.23
N THR A 64 7.65 -13.38 -0.68
CA THR A 64 8.73 -12.45 -1.00
C THR A 64 9.07 -12.49 -2.50
N LYS A 65 9.13 -13.68 -3.12
CA LYS A 65 9.35 -13.81 -4.57
C LYS A 65 8.22 -13.17 -5.37
N ARG A 66 6.97 -13.47 -5.02
CA ARG A 66 5.77 -12.86 -5.62
C ARG A 66 5.80 -11.33 -5.56
N LEU A 67 6.20 -10.75 -4.43
CA LEU A 67 6.31 -9.29 -4.28
C LEU A 67 7.45 -8.71 -5.13
N VAL A 68 8.58 -9.41 -5.27
CA VAL A 68 9.64 -8.99 -6.21
C VAL A 68 9.12 -8.99 -7.65
N GLU A 69 8.38 -10.02 -8.06
CA GLU A 69 7.74 -10.10 -9.38
C GLU A 69 6.75 -8.95 -9.59
N LEU A 70 5.89 -8.68 -8.59
CA LEU A 70 4.93 -7.56 -8.60
C LEU A 70 5.61 -6.20 -8.78
N PHE A 71 6.76 -6.00 -8.14
CA PHE A 71 7.52 -4.75 -8.21
C PHE A 71 8.37 -4.61 -9.47
N THR A 72 8.64 -5.71 -10.17
CA THR A 72 9.45 -5.74 -11.40
C THR A 72 8.62 -6.03 -12.66
N ALA A 73 7.30 -6.18 -12.51
CA ALA A 73 6.38 -6.43 -13.60
C ALA A 73 6.52 -5.42 -14.76
N GLN A 74 6.37 -5.90 -16.00
CA GLN A 74 6.42 -5.06 -17.20
C GLN A 74 5.06 -4.43 -17.54
N HIS A 75 3.98 -5.11 -17.16
CA HIS A 75 2.60 -4.63 -17.27
C HIS A 75 2.06 -4.35 -15.86
N ASP A 76 1.09 -3.44 -15.74
CA ASP A 76 0.48 -3.05 -14.46
C ASP A 76 1.51 -2.73 -13.37
N LYS A 77 2.49 -1.90 -13.75
CA LYS A 77 3.67 -1.63 -12.94
C LYS A 77 3.26 -1.06 -11.58
N THR A 78 3.77 -1.66 -10.51
CA THR A 78 3.76 -1.03 -9.19
C THR A 78 4.63 0.23 -9.25
N VAL A 79 4.03 1.39 -9.04
CA VAL A 79 4.72 2.67 -9.11
C VAL A 79 5.16 3.18 -7.75
N ILE A 80 4.39 2.86 -6.70
CA ILE A 80 4.72 3.21 -5.33
C ILE A 80 4.30 2.13 -4.33
N VAL A 81 4.96 2.15 -3.18
CA VAL A 81 4.53 1.45 -1.97
C VAL A 81 4.45 2.46 -0.84
N SER A 82 3.26 2.62 -0.27
CA SER A 82 3.01 3.49 0.88
C SER A 82 3.18 2.70 2.16
N ILE A 83 4.02 3.15 3.08
CA ILE A 83 4.27 2.46 4.36
C ILE A 83 4.16 3.42 5.53
N SER A 84 3.63 2.92 6.65
CA SER A 84 3.61 3.59 7.95
C SER A 84 3.96 2.55 9.01
N LEU A 85 5.14 2.69 9.63
CA LEU A 85 5.70 1.75 10.59
C LEU A 85 5.71 2.37 11.99
N GLY A 86 5.12 1.69 12.95
CA GLY A 86 5.00 2.12 14.34
C GLY A 86 6.06 1.47 15.22
N PHE A 87 6.76 2.28 16.00
CA PHE A 87 7.89 1.86 16.83
C PHE A 87 7.69 2.21 18.29
N LEU A 88 8.31 1.41 19.16
CA LEU A 88 8.46 1.74 20.57
C LEU A 88 9.63 2.72 20.74
N SER A 89 9.69 3.41 21.88
CA SER A 89 10.81 4.29 22.22
C SER A 89 12.16 3.59 22.06
N HIS A 90 13.15 4.31 21.55
CA HIS A 90 14.53 3.85 21.33
C HIS A 90 14.75 2.78 20.25
N THR A 91 13.73 2.39 19.49
CA THR A 91 13.95 1.54 18.31
C THR A 91 14.71 2.31 17.23
N THR A 92 15.80 1.74 16.72
CA THR A 92 16.64 2.34 15.67
C THR A 92 16.60 1.57 14.35
N ASN A 93 16.20 0.31 14.38
CA ASN A 93 16.07 -0.53 13.18
C ASN A 93 14.63 -0.46 12.64
N TYR A 94 14.49 -0.03 11.38
CA TYR A 94 13.18 0.09 10.72
C TYR A 94 12.43 -1.24 10.61
N MET A 95 13.12 -2.38 10.68
CA MET A 95 12.50 -3.70 10.64
C MET A 95 11.85 -4.10 11.96
N ASP A 96 12.11 -3.41 13.08
CA ASP A 96 11.63 -3.77 14.42
C ASP A 96 10.29 -3.10 14.79
N PHE A 97 9.48 -2.77 13.80
CA PHE A 97 8.14 -2.21 13.99
C PHE A 97 7.20 -3.16 14.76
N VAL A 98 6.27 -2.58 15.51
CA VAL A 98 5.29 -3.32 16.35
C VAL A 98 3.84 -3.18 15.87
N ASP A 99 3.55 -2.17 15.04
CA ASP A 99 2.32 -2.01 14.27
C ASP A 99 2.71 -1.41 12.91
N ALA A 100 2.04 -1.79 11.83
CA ALA A 100 2.36 -1.25 10.52
C ALA A 100 1.13 -1.22 9.62
N GLY A 101 1.11 -0.25 8.71
CA GLY A 101 0.19 -0.17 7.58
C GLY A 101 1.00 -0.08 6.30
N ALA A 102 0.57 -0.80 5.26
CA ALA A 102 1.10 -0.62 3.92
C ALA A 102 0.02 -0.81 2.86
N ALA A 103 0.29 -0.25 1.68
CA ALA A 103 -0.43 -0.55 0.46
C ALA A 103 0.47 -0.29 -0.75
N THR A 104 0.26 -1.05 -1.81
CA THR A 104 0.90 -0.85 -3.10
C THR A 104 -0.01 -0.04 -4.01
N VAL A 105 0.57 0.69 -4.96
CA VAL A 105 -0.20 1.32 -6.04
C VAL A 105 0.39 0.93 -7.38
N GLN A 106 -0.45 0.35 -8.22
CA GLN A 106 -0.13 0.00 -9.60
C GLN A 106 -0.73 1.01 -10.56
N LYS A 107 -0.15 1.15 -11.75
CA LYS A 107 -0.74 1.95 -12.82
C LYS A 107 -1.30 1.02 -13.88
N SER A 108 -2.62 0.94 -14.01
CA SER A 108 -3.30 -0.06 -14.84
C SER A 108 -4.59 0.50 -15.47
N THR A 109 -4.96 -0.05 -16.63
CA THR A 109 -6.31 0.11 -17.20
C THR A 109 -7.29 -0.94 -16.67
N LEU A 110 -6.77 -2.06 -16.12
CA LEU A 110 -7.47 -3.32 -15.91
C LEU A 110 -8.35 -3.73 -17.12
N ASP A 111 -7.91 -3.34 -18.32
CA ASP A 111 -8.64 -3.48 -19.59
C ASP A 111 -10.10 -2.98 -19.59
N MET A 112 -10.47 -2.15 -18.60
CA MET A 112 -11.81 -1.59 -18.42
C MET A 112 -11.82 -0.06 -18.48
N LEU A 113 -10.67 0.59 -18.26
CA LEU A 113 -10.52 2.04 -18.31
C LEU A 113 -9.77 2.47 -19.57
N PRO A 114 -10.12 3.62 -20.18
CA PRO A 114 -9.49 4.11 -21.40
C PRO A 114 -8.02 4.53 -21.21
N TYR A 115 -7.63 4.82 -19.97
CA TYR A 115 -6.29 5.25 -19.60
C TYR A 115 -5.84 4.58 -18.31
N GLN A 116 -4.52 4.43 -18.16
CA GLN A 116 -3.94 3.88 -16.94
C GLN A 116 -4.20 4.79 -15.74
N GLN A 117 -4.90 4.25 -14.74
CA GLN A 117 -5.19 4.89 -13.47
C GLN A 117 -4.37 4.29 -12.32
N PRO A 118 -4.18 5.00 -11.20
CA PRO A 118 -3.56 4.45 -10.00
C PRO A 118 -4.55 3.54 -9.23
N TRP A 119 -4.19 2.27 -9.10
CA TRP A 119 -4.95 1.23 -8.41
C TRP A 119 -4.26 0.85 -7.11
N ILE A 120 -4.94 1.03 -5.98
CA ILE A 120 -4.47 0.63 -4.65
C ILE A 120 -4.73 -0.86 -4.47
N ASN A 121 -3.65 -1.60 -4.19
CA ASN A 121 -3.68 -3.05 -3.96
C ASN A 121 -2.85 -3.42 -2.73
N GLU A 122 -2.96 -4.68 -2.28
CA GLU A 122 -2.15 -5.24 -1.18
C GLU A 122 -2.26 -4.42 0.14
N VAL A 123 -3.44 -3.86 0.42
CA VAL A 123 -3.67 -3.09 1.65
C VAL A 123 -3.57 -4.01 2.86
N CYS A 124 -2.64 -3.71 3.76
CA CYS A 124 -2.25 -4.59 4.85
C CYS A 124 -2.02 -3.78 6.13
N ARG A 125 -2.60 -4.23 7.24
CA ARG A 125 -2.25 -3.79 8.60
C ARG A 125 -1.62 -4.94 9.38
N ALA A 126 -0.34 -4.82 9.70
CA ALA A 126 0.39 -5.82 10.46
C ALA A 126 0.50 -5.41 11.92
N LYS A 127 -0.36 -5.96 12.77
CA LYS A 127 -0.36 -5.74 14.21
C LYS A 127 0.50 -6.82 14.89
N MET A 128 1.77 -6.51 15.19
CA MET A 128 2.71 -7.48 15.78
C MET A 128 2.54 -7.63 17.30
N ARG A 129 1.92 -6.63 17.94
CA ARG A 129 1.59 -6.64 19.37
C ARG A 129 0.20 -6.09 19.59
N GLU A 130 -0.49 -6.60 20.61
CA GLU A 130 -1.77 -6.05 21.05
C GLU A 130 -1.56 -4.65 21.66
N LEU A 131 -1.79 -3.64 20.83
CA LEU A 131 -1.65 -2.23 21.18
C LEU A 131 -2.99 -1.51 20.93
N SER A 132 -3.27 -0.52 21.77
CA SER A 132 -4.35 0.44 21.57
C SER A 132 -3.89 1.58 20.66
N GLY A 133 -4.75 2.03 19.75
CA GLY A 133 -4.41 3.12 18.84
C GLY A 133 -5.19 3.10 17.53
N LYS A 134 -5.19 4.24 16.84
CA LYS A 134 -5.74 4.35 15.48
C LYS A 134 -4.89 3.52 14.53
N SER A 135 -5.54 2.94 13.52
CA SER A 135 -4.83 2.14 12.52
C SER A 135 -3.90 3.02 11.66
N PRO A 136 -2.66 2.58 11.39
CA PRO A 136 -1.76 3.29 10.47
C PRO A 136 -2.23 3.27 9.02
N VAL A 137 -3.23 2.45 8.67
CA VAL A 137 -3.80 2.41 7.32
C VAL A 137 -4.39 3.77 6.93
N SER A 138 -4.91 4.55 7.88
CA SER A 138 -5.40 5.90 7.54
C SER A 138 -4.28 6.83 7.08
N ILE A 139 -3.07 6.69 7.65
CA ILE A 139 -1.88 7.43 7.22
C ILE A 139 -1.47 6.98 5.81
N VAL A 140 -1.45 5.67 5.57
CA VAL A 140 -1.14 5.06 4.27
C VAL A 140 -2.06 5.58 3.16
N MET A 141 -3.37 5.56 3.39
CA MET A 141 -4.37 6.03 2.43
C MET A 141 -4.21 7.54 2.15
N ASN A 142 -3.96 8.35 3.18
CA ASN A 142 -3.75 9.78 3.01
C ASN A 142 -2.46 10.08 2.21
N MET A 143 -1.35 9.39 2.49
CA MET A 143 -0.11 9.54 1.74
C MET A 143 -0.25 9.15 0.27
N ILE A 144 -1.02 8.09 -0.02
CA ILE A 144 -1.30 7.68 -1.41
C ILE A 144 -2.05 8.80 -2.14
N GLU A 145 -3.14 9.29 -1.56
CA GLU A 145 -3.92 10.38 -2.13
C GLU A 145 -3.07 11.63 -2.37
N LYS A 146 -2.28 12.02 -1.38
CA LYS A 146 -1.35 13.16 -1.50
C LYS A 146 -0.34 12.94 -2.62
N TYR A 147 0.22 11.73 -2.75
CA TYR A 147 1.14 11.40 -3.83
C TYR A 147 0.47 11.49 -5.21
N VAL A 148 -0.75 10.96 -5.34
CA VAL A 148 -1.49 11.01 -6.60
C VAL A 148 -1.79 12.45 -7.01
N VAL A 149 -2.34 13.27 -6.11
CA VAL A 149 -2.65 14.68 -6.38
C VAL A 149 -1.39 15.48 -6.68
N THR A 150 -0.34 15.31 -5.88
CA THR A 150 0.87 16.14 -5.95
C THR A 150 1.76 15.79 -7.14
N TYR A 151 1.85 14.51 -7.52
CA TYR A 151 2.79 14.03 -8.54
C TYR A 151 2.10 13.45 -9.77
N LEU A 152 1.17 12.51 -9.62
CA LEU A 152 0.61 11.80 -10.77
C LEU A 152 -0.36 12.66 -11.59
N MET A 153 -1.28 13.37 -10.94
CA MET A 153 -2.23 14.25 -11.62
C MET A 153 -1.54 15.46 -12.26
N LYS A 154 -0.46 15.97 -11.64
CA LYS A 154 0.34 17.05 -12.24
C LYS A 154 1.09 16.64 -13.50
N THR A 155 1.50 15.37 -13.58
CA THR A 155 2.27 14.84 -14.73
C THR A 155 1.39 14.19 -15.80
N SER A 156 0.12 13.89 -15.48
CA SER A 156 -0.81 13.29 -16.42
C SER A 156 -2.24 13.81 -16.20
N LYS A 157 -2.72 14.63 -17.14
CA LYS A 157 -4.12 15.13 -17.15
C LYS A 157 -5.18 14.03 -17.28
N LYS A 158 -4.77 12.80 -17.61
CA LYS A 158 -5.65 11.63 -17.74
C LYS A 158 -5.89 10.92 -16.40
N VAL A 159 -5.06 11.19 -15.39
CA VAL A 159 -5.27 10.62 -14.05
C VAL A 159 -6.37 11.43 -13.36
N ASP A 160 -7.46 10.78 -12.98
CA ASP A 160 -8.69 11.42 -12.50
C ASP A 160 -9.08 11.02 -11.07
N GLY A 161 -8.36 10.07 -10.47
CA GLY A 161 -8.68 9.60 -9.15
C GLY A 161 -7.80 8.46 -8.66
N LEU A 162 -8.34 7.73 -7.70
CA LEU A 162 -7.81 6.49 -7.15
C LEU A 162 -8.83 5.38 -7.35
N TYR A 163 -8.31 4.19 -7.62
CA TYR A 163 -9.12 3.01 -7.85
C TYR A 163 -8.66 1.88 -6.94
N LEU A 164 -9.53 0.93 -6.66
CA LEU A 164 -9.21 -0.32 -5.98
C LEU A 164 -10.23 -1.39 -6.36
N TYR A 165 -9.91 -2.63 -6.05
CA TYR A 165 -10.86 -3.73 -6.15
C TYR A 165 -10.88 -4.56 -4.86
N VAL A 166 -12.02 -5.18 -4.60
CA VAL A 166 -12.26 -6.05 -3.45
C VAL A 166 -12.73 -7.39 -3.98
N GLU A 167 -12.02 -8.45 -3.64
CA GLU A 167 -12.39 -9.82 -3.99
C GLU A 167 -13.76 -10.19 -3.40
N LYS A 168 -14.61 -10.84 -4.19
CA LYS A 168 -15.96 -11.24 -3.80
C LYS A 168 -15.96 -12.42 -2.84
N ASN A 169 -15.02 -13.34 -3.00
CA ASN A 169 -14.93 -14.58 -2.23
C ASN A 169 -13.53 -14.75 -1.63
N PRO A 170 -13.08 -13.85 -0.74
CA PRO A 170 -11.74 -13.95 -0.18
C PRO A 170 -11.64 -15.15 0.77
N ASP A 171 -10.47 -15.80 0.79
CA ASP A 171 -10.17 -16.89 1.73
C ASP A 171 -10.38 -16.47 3.20
N HIS A 172 -10.11 -15.19 3.48
CA HIS A 172 -10.22 -14.61 4.82
C HIS A 172 -10.89 -13.22 4.77
N GLY A 173 -11.79 -12.97 5.74
CA GLY A 173 -12.43 -11.67 5.91
C GLY A 173 -13.81 -11.58 5.29
N SER A 174 -14.29 -10.36 5.03
CA SER A 174 -15.61 -10.12 4.44
C SER A 174 -15.53 -9.00 3.41
N PRO A 175 -15.99 -9.23 2.16
CA PRO A 175 -16.02 -8.19 1.13
C PRO A 175 -16.88 -7.00 1.55
N GLY A 176 -18.05 -7.26 2.17
CA GLY A 176 -18.95 -6.22 2.64
C GLY A 176 -18.32 -5.33 3.70
N PHE A 177 -17.50 -5.90 4.59
CA PHE A 177 -16.71 -5.12 5.55
C PHE A 177 -15.71 -4.21 4.82
N LEU A 178 -14.92 -4.76 3.89
CA LEU A 178 -13.89 -4.00 3.16
C LEU A 178 -14.50 -2.88 2.32
N MET A 179 -15.59 -3.14 1.60
CA MET A 179 -16.29 -2.11 0.83
C MET A 179 -16.79 -0.97 1.73
N ASN A 180 -17.39 -1.30 2.89
CA ASN A 180 -17.81 -0.27 3.84
C ASN A 180 -16.64 0.45 4.51
N TYR A 181 -15.50 -0.23 4.68
CA TYR A 181 -14.27 0.38 5.17
C TYR A 181 -13.74 1.40 4.17
N TYR A 182 -13.66 1.06 2.87
CA TYR A 182 -13.16 1.97 1.83
C TYR A 182 -14.10 3.15 1.55
N LYS A 183 -15.41 2.99 1.72
CA LYS A 183 -16.36 4.12 1.65
C LYS A 183 -16.01 5.25 2.62
N ARG A 184 -15.45 4.94 3.80
CA ARG A 184 -15.01 5.95 4.78
C ARG A 184 -13.86 6.82 4.27
N TYR A 185 -13.10 6.32 3.30
CA TYR A 185 -12.03 7.07 2.63
C TYR A 185 -12.51 7.81 1.37
N GLY A 186 -13.81 7.77 1.07
CA GLY A 186 -14.41 8.45 -0.09
C GLY A 186 -14.52 7.60 -1.35
N PHE A 187 -14.29 6.29 -1.27
CA PHE A 187 -14.50 5.39 -2.41
C PHE A 187 -15.98 5.07 -2.61
N SER A 188 -16.38 4.99 -3.87
CA SER A 188 -17.71 4.63 -4.34
C SER A 188 -17.63 3.38 -5.22
N ILE A 189 -18.67 2.54 -5.20
CA ILE A 189 -18.70 1.31 -6.00
C ILE A 189 -18.89 1.68 -7.48
N MET A 190 -18.12 1.05 -8.36
CA MET A 190 -18.29 1.17 -9.81
C MET A 190 -19.31 0.15 -10.31
N ASN A 191 -20.13 0.54 -11.29
CA ASN A 191 -21.09 -0.36 -11.91
C ASN A 191 -20.41 -1.20 -13.02
N ILE A 192 -19.50 -2.09 -12.63
CA ILE A 192 -18.79 -3.01 -13.51
C ILE A 192 -19.15 -4.44 -13.08
N GLN A 193 -19.57 -5.27 -14.04
CA GLN A 193 -19.85 -6.67 -13.80
C GLN A 193 -18.58 -7.50 -13.98
N ASP A 194 -18.25 -8.25 -12.94
CA ASP A 194 -17.07 -9.12 -12.87
C ASP A 194 -17.40 -10.24 -11.88
N ASN A 195 -16.94 -11.47 -12.13
CA ASN A 195 -17.29 -12.62 -11.30
C ASN A 195 -16.45 -12.71 -10.01
N GLU A 196 -15.30 -12.06 -9.98
CA GLU A 196 -14.28 -12.19 -8.94
C GLU A 196 -14.17 -10.93 -8.08
N TYR A 197 -14.43 -9.75 -8.64
CA TYR A 197 -14.14 -8.49 -7.96
C TYR A 197 -15.30 -7.48 -7.92
N TYR A 198 -15.34 -6.69 -6.84
CA TYR A 198 -16.03 -5.41 -6.78
C TYR A 198 -15.01 -4.28 -7.01
N TYR A 199 -15.25 -3.44 -8.00
CA TYR A 199 -14.42 -2.27 -8.27
C TYR A 199 -14.93 -1.04 -7.55
N MET A 200 -14.02 -0.22 -7.04
CA MET A 200 -14.35 1.04 -6.37
C MET A 200 -13.43 2.16 -6.84
N GLN A 201 -13.97 3.38 -6.90
CA GLN A 201 -13.26 4.58 -7.31
C GLN A 201 -13.47 5.74 -6.34
N LYS A 202 -12.45 6.58 -6.23
CA LYS A 202 -12.49 7.88 -5.57
C LYS A 202 -11.98 8.92 -6.56
N SER A 203 -12.87 9.79 -7.02
CA SER A 203 -12.46 10.95 -7.82
C SER A 203 -11.64 11.92 -6.97
N LEU A 204 -10.54 12.39 -7.52
CA LEU A 204 -9.68 13.39 -6.89
C LEU A 204 -9.75 14.69 -7.68
N LYS A 205 -9.54 15.82 -7.00
CA LYS A 205 -9.55 17.16 -7.58
C LYS A 205 -8.19 17.81 -7.40
#